data_AF-A0A2A3XQJ2-F1
#
_entry.id   AF-A0A2A3XQJ2-F1
#
_cell.length_a   1.000
_cell.length_b   1.000
_cell.length_c   1.000
_cell.angle_alpha   90.00
_cell.angle_beta   90.00
_cell.angle_gamma   90.00
#
_symmetry.space_group_name_H-M   'P 1'
#
loop_
_entity.id
_entity.type
_entity.pdbx_description
1 polymer ?
#
loop_
_entity_poly.entity_id
_entity_poly.type
_entity_poly.pdbx_seq_one_letter_code
_entity_poly.pdbx_strand_id
1 'polypeptide(L)'
;MLAIMFIGMRWLESTGHEELQPAVIALAVGAHFLPYARAFAAPVFLWLGACLVVLGLVGLGLGLTTTVVAAPACAVAAGYVLLIGCAVEALGP
;
A
#
# COMPACT_ATOMS: atom_id res chain seq x y z
N MET A 1 6.13 -2.15 8.62
CA MET A 1 4.93 -1.30 8.65
C MET A 1 5.11 -0.06 9.52
N LEU A 2 5.16 -0.18 10.86
CA LEU A 2 5.20 0.99 11.75
C LEU A 2 6.35 1.96 11.47
N ALA A 3 7.56 1.44 11.22
CA ALA A 3 8.70 2.27 10.84
C ALA A 3 8.47 3.04 9.53
N ILE A 4 7.92 2.38 8.50
CA ILE A 4 7.59 3.01 7.20
C ILE A 4 6.54 4.10 7.40
N MET A 5 5.50 3.81 8.20
CA MET A 5 4.45 4.77 8.49
C MET A 5 4.99 5.97 9.26
N PHE A 6 5.77 5.75 10.33
CA PHE A 6 6.37 6.82 11.11
C PHE A 6 7.28 7.73 10.27
N ILE A 7 8.19 7.11 9.49
CA ILE A 7 9.13 7.83 8.63
C ILE A 7 8.37 8.59 7.54
N GLY A 8 7.42 7.92 6.86
CA GLY A 8 6.64 8.52 5.78
C GLY A 8 5.76 9.68 6.27
N MET A 9 5.09 9.54 7.40
CA MET A 9 4.27 10.62 7.98
C MET A 9 5.12 11.83 8.36
N ARG A 10 6.26 11.62 9.04
CA ARG A 10 7.22 12.70 9.37
C ARG A 10 7.73 13.41 8.14
N TRP A 11 8.00 12.66 7.08
CA TRP A 11 8.48 13.21 5.81
C TRP A 11 7.41 14.06 5.11
N LEU A 12 6.17 13.57 5.04
CA LEU A 12 5.04 14.32 4.46
C LEU A 12 4.78 15.63 5.23
N GLU A 13 4.79 15.57 6.57
CA GLU A 13 4.67 16.76 7.43
C GLU A 13 5.79 17.76 7.14
N SER A 14 7.05 17.30 7.08
CA SER A 14 8.20 18.17 6.81
C SER A 14 8.19 18.84 5.42
N THR A 15 7.43 18.28 4.47
CA THR A 15 7.33 18.78 3.11
C THR A 15 5.98 19.45 2.81
N GLY A 16 5.05 19.47 3.77
CA GLY A 16 3.71 20.05 3.62
C GLY A 16 2.76 19.26 2.71
N HIS A 17 2.95 17.94 2.57
CA HIS A 17 2.16 17.05 1.70
C HIS A 17 1.35 16.02 2.49
N GLU A 18 0.78 16.43 3.63
CA GLU A 18 0.05 15.55 4.56
C GLU A 18 -1.13 14.83 3.87
N GLU A 19 -1.71 15.44 2.85
CA GLU A 19 -2.77 14.88 2.02
C GLU A 19 -2.38 13.59 1.27
N LEU A 20 -1.09 13.32 1.11
CA LEU A 20 -0.59 12.10 0.47
C LEU A 20 -0.47 10.91 1.44
N GLN A 21 -0.84 11.09 2.71
CA GLN A 21 -0.86 10.05 3.74
C GLN A 21 -1.49 8.71 3.29
N PRO A 22 -2.61 8.67 2.53
CA PRO A 22 -3.19 7.41 2.07
C PRO A 22 -2.22 6.53 1.25
N ALA A 23 -1.35 7.14 0.44
CA ALA A 23 -0.35 6.42 -0.35
C ALA A 23 0.73 5.78 0.52
N VAL A 24 1.20 6.50 1.56
CA VAL A 24 2.15 5.99 2.55
C VAL A 24 1.56 4.83 3.33
N ILE A 25 0.27 4.91 3.70
CA ILE A 25 -0.43 3.81 4.37
C ILE A 25 -0.50 2.58 3.47
N ALA A 26 -0.94 2.73 2.21
CA ALA A 26 -1.00 1.63 1.26
C ALA A 26 0.38 0.95 1.06
N LEU A 27 1.44 1.76 0.94
CA LEU A 27 2.82 1.27 0.86
C LEU A 27 3.24 0.50 2.11
N ALA A 28 2.97 1.05 3.30
CA ALA A 28 3.34 0.43 4.57
C ALA A 28 2.61 -0.91 4.80
N VAL A 29 1.34 -0.98 4.41
CA VAL A 29 0.52 -2.19 4.45
C VAL A 29 1.07 -3.23 3.48
N GLY A 30 1.31 -2.87 2.21
CA GLY A 30 1.90 -3.79 1.23
C GLY A 30 3.26 -4.34 1.66
N ALA A 31 4.15 -3.47 2.14
CA ALA A 31 5.47 -3.85 2.64
C ALA A 31 5.39 -4.80 3.86
N HIS A 32 4.29 -4.78 4.62
CA HIS A 32 4.08 -5.70 5.73
C HIS A 32 3.81 -7.15 5.30
N PHE A 33 3.21 -7.35 4.12
CA PHE A 33 2.91 -8.69 3.60
C PHE A 33 4.15 -9.42 3.09
N LEU A 34 5.18 -8.70 2.65
CA LEU A 34 6.37 -9.29 2.03
C LEU A 34 7.18 -10.21 2.97
N PRO A 35 7.42 -9.86 4.26
CA PRO A 35 7.99 -10.79 5.24
C PRO A 35 7.12 -12.04 5.46
N TYR A 36 5.79 -11.88 5.51
CA TYR A 36 4.87 -13.00 5.72
C TYR A 36 4.85 -13.99 4.55
N ALA A 37 4.96 -13.49 3.32
CA ALA A 37 5.12 -14.34 2.14
C ALA A 37 6.31 -15.30 2.28
N ARG A 38 7.41 -14.82 2.89
CA ARG A 38 8.58 -15.65 3.18
C ARG A 38 8.36 -16.58 4.37
N ALA A 39 7.76 -16.10 5.45
CA ALA A 39 7.60 -16.87 6.68
C ALA A 39 6.58 -18.02 6.55
N PHE A 40 5.50 -17.80 5.80
CA PHE A 40 4.40 -18.77 5.65
C PHE A 40 4.41 -19.51 4.31
N ALA A 41 5.41 -19.24 3.43
CA ALA A 41 5.51 -19.80 2.08
C ALA A 41 4.21 -19.70 1.26
N ALA A 42 3.39 -18.68 1.54
CA ALA A 42 2.08 -18.48 0.93
C ALA A 42 2.20 -17.48 -0.23
N PRO A 43 2.02 -17.90 -1.50
CA PRO A 43 2.19 -17.04 -2.67
C PRO A 43 1.24 -15.85 -2.70
N VAL A 44 0.05 -15.99 -2.10
CA VAL A 44 -0.95 -14.93 -2.02
C VAL A 44 -0.42 -13.67 -1.32
N PHE A 45 0.34 -13.81 -0.24
CA PHE A 45 0.92 -12.66 0.45
C PHE A 45 2.00 -11.95 -0.37
N LEU A 46 2.71 -12.68 -1.24
CA LEU A 46 3.68 -12.06 -2.14
C LEU A 46 2.97 -11.16 -3.15
N TRP A 47 1.90 -11.66 -3.78
CA TRP A 47 1.13 -10.92 -4.77
C TRP A 47 0.41 -9.73 -4.17
N LEU A 48 -0.29 -9.91 -3.05
CA LEU A 48 -0.95 -8.82 -2.34
C LEU A 48 0.06 -7.75 -1.90
N GLY A 49 1.16 -8.16 -1.28
CA GLY A 49 2.22 -7.25 -0.86
C GLY A 49 2.79 -6.45 -2.02
N ALA A 50 3.13 -7.10 -3.13
CA ALA A 50 3.69 -6.45 -4.31
C ALA A 50 2.70 -5.45 -4.94
N CYS A 51 1.44 -5.83 -5.14
CA CYS A 51 0.42 -4.95 -5.70
C CYS A 51 0.22 -3.70 -4.84
N LEU A 52 0.16 -3.85 -3.51
CA LEU A 52 -0.04 -2.73 -2.60
C LEU A 52 1.18 -1.81 -2.54
N VAL A 53 2.40 -2.37 -2.57
CA VAL A 53 3.63 -1.57 -2.65
C VAL A 53 3.64 -0.74 -3.93
N VAL A 54 3.33 -1.35 -5.07
CA VAL A 54 3.26 -0.65 -6.36
C VAL A 54 2.21 0.46 -6.32
N LEU A 55 0.99 0.18 -5.83
CA LEU A 55 -0.07 1.18 -5.72
C LEU A 55 0.31 2.33 -4.77
N GLY A 56 0.95 2.03 -3.64
CA GLY A 56 1.45 3.06 -2.72
C GLY A 56 2.51 3.95 -3.36
N LEU A 57 3.48 3.36 -4.08
CA LEU A 57 4.52 4.12 -4.79
C LEU A 57 3.94 4.97 -5.93
N VAL A 58 3.01 4.41 -6.71
CA VAL A 58 2.33 5.13 -7.80
C VAL A 58 1.48 6.28 -7.25
N GLY A 59 0.69 6.02 -6.21
CA GLY A 59 -0.13 7.04 -5.57
C GLY A 59 0.70 8.18 -4.98
N LEU A 60 1.85 7.86 -4.38
CA LEU A 60 2.78 8.87 -3.86
C LEU A 60 3.45 9.66 -4.99
N GLY A 61 3.98 8.97 -6.00
CA GLY A 61 4.67 9.62 -7.13
C GLY A 61 3.75 10.51 -7.96
N LEU A 62 2.54 10.05 -8.28
CA LEU A 62 1.54 10.85 -8.98
C LEU A 62 0.97 11.95 -8.10
N GLY A 63 0.83 11.70 -6.78
CA GLY A 63 0.46 12.69 -5.78
C GLY A 63 1.39 13.89 -5.77
N LEU A 64 2.70 13.64 -5.81
CA LEU A 64 3.74 14.67 -5.78
C LEU A 64 3.92 15.43 -7.11
N THR A 65 3.61 14.80 -8.25
CA THR A 65 3.96 15.36 -9.57
C THR A 65 2.77 15.84 -10.38
N THR A 66 1.58 15.25 -10.17
CA THR A 66 0.45 15.40 -11.09
C THR A 66 -0.82 15.83 -10.38
N THR A 67 -1.29 15.06 -9.38
CA THR A 67 -2.55 15.35 -8.68
C THR A 67 -2.61 14.67 -7.33
N VAL A 68 -2.95 15.43 -6.28
CA VAL A 68 -3.13 14.94 -4.91
C VAL A 68 -4.20 13.83 -4.81
N VAL A 69 -5.15 13.78 -5.75
CA VAL A 69 -6.21 12.76 -5.81
C VAL A 69 -5.64 11.36 -6.08
N ALA A 70 -4.45 11.25 -6.67
CA ALA A 70 -3.83 9.97 -6.96
C ALA A 70 -3.57 9.14 -5.69
N ALA A 71 -3.19 9.78 -4.58
CA ALA A 71 -2.93 9.09 -3.33
C ALA A 71 -4.16 8.36 -2.78
N PRO A 72 -5.32 9.01 -2.53
CA PRO A 72 -6.53 8.33 -2.09
C PRO A 72 -7.08 7.36 -3.15
N ALA A 73 -6.99 7.67 -4.44
CA ALA A 73 -7.44 6.75 -5.50
C ALA A 73 -6.66 5.42 -5.49
N CYS A 74 -5.34 5.48 -5.40
CA CYS A 74 -4.50 4.29 -5.27
C CYS A 74 -4.72 3.55 -3.95
N ALA A 75 -4.99 4.26 -2.85
CA ALA A 75 -5.33 3.64 -1.57
C ALA A 75 -6.68 2.87 -1.63
N VAL A 76 -7.68 3.42 -2.31
CA VAL A 76 -8.95 2.74 -2.57
C VAL A 76 -8.73 1.51 -3.46
N ALA A 77 -7.94 1.63 -4.53
CA ALA A 77 -7.55 0.49 -5.37
C ALA A 77 -6.85 -0.61 -4.56
N ALA A 78 -5.97 -0.24 -3.63
CA ALA A 78 -5.32 -1.19 -2.70
C ALA A 78 -6.35 -1.91 -1.81
N GLY A 79 -7.37 -1.21 -1.32
CA GLY A 79 -8.49 -1.81 -0.60
C GLY A 79 -9.24 -2.85 -1.44
N TYR A 80 -9.51 -2.57 -2.71
CA TYR A 80 -10.12 -3.54 -3.62
C TYR A 80 -9.23 -4.76 -3.88
N VAL A 81 -7.92 -4.56 -4.06
CA VAL A 81 -6.96 -5.66 -4.24
C VAL A 81 -6.98 -6.59 -3.02
N LEU A 82 -6.98 -6.04 -1.80
CA LEU A 82 -7.10 -6.83 -0.58
C LEU A 82 -8.44 -7.57 -0.51
N LEU A 83 -9.55 -6.87 -0.76
CA LEU A 83 -10.89 -7.46 -0.71
C LEU A 83 -11.02 -8.63 -1.68
N ILE A 84 -10.60 -8.43 -2.94
CA ILE A 84 -10.66 -9.45 -3.99
C ILE A 84 -9.74 -10.61 -3.65
N GLY A 85 -8.51 -10.35 -3.20
CA GLY A 85 -7.58 -11.41 -2.80
C GLY A 85 -8.12 -12.27 -1.66
N CYS A 86 -8.68 -11.65 -0.63
CA CYS A 86 -9.34 -12.37 0.47
C CYS A 86 -10.56 -13.17 -0.01
N ALA A 87 -11.38 -12.60 -0.91
CA ALA A 87 -12.53 -13.29 -1.47
C ALA A 87 -12.12 -14.50 -2.33
N VAL A 88 -11.07 -14.36 -3.14
CA VAL A 88 -10.54 -15.47 -3.96
C VAL A 88 -10.03 -16.60 -3.09
N GLU A 89 -9.27 -16.31 -2.02
CA GLU A 89 -8.83 -17.33 -1.07
C GLU A 89 -10.01 -17.99 -0.33
N ALA A 90 -11.02 -17.21 0.07
CA ALA A 90 -12.19 -17.74 0.77
C ALA A 90 -13.11 -18.62 -0.10
N LEU A 91 -13.12 -18.40 -1.41
CA LEU A 91 -13.91 -19.14 -2.39
C LEU A 91 -13.10 -20.22 -3.13
N GLY A 92 -11.79 -20.30 -2.87
CA GLY A 92 -10.93 -21.35 -3.40
C GLY A 92 -11.27 -22.72 -2.80
N PRO A 93 -10.91 -23.82 -3.51
CA PRO A 93 -11.16 -25.20 -3.05
C PRO A 93 -10.39 -25.57 -1.78
#